data_AF-A0A9W6Z6W5-F1
#
_entry.id   AF-A0A9W6Z6W5-F1
#
_cell.length_a   1.000
_cell.length_b   1.000
_cell.length_c   1.000
_cell.angle_alpha   90.00
_cell.angle_beta   90.00
_cell.angle_gamma   90.00
#
_symmetry.space_group_name_H-M   'P 1'
#
loop_
_entity.id
_entity.type
_entity.pdbx_description
1 polymer ?
#
loop_
_entity_poly.entity_id
_entity_poly.type
_entity_poly.pdbx_seq_one_letter_code
_entity_poly.pdbx_strand_id
1 'polypeptide(L)' 'MGLCLEKTSGLKPKRGSRVEDRVKLTDASWIWTEPHSMRLKVKLTVQKQVESGLILQQSFVCEYIVRNQQCPGCLA' A
#
# COMPACT_ATOMS: atom_id res chain seq x y z
N MET A 1 6.80 4.69 5.98
CA MET A 1 5.51 4.17 5.49
C MET A 1 4.92 4.99 4.34
N GLY A 2 4.96 6.33 4.39
CA GLY A 2 4.32 7.20 3.39
C GLY A 2 4.66 6.87 1.92
N LEU A 3 5.94 6.68 1.59
CA LEU A 3 6.39 6.33 0.24
C LEU A 3 5.73 5.06 -0.34
N CYS A 4 5.59 4.02 0.48
CA CYS A 4 5.03 2.74 0.05
C CYS A 4 3.52 2.84 -0.24
N LEU A 5 2.77 3.44 0.70
CA LEU A 5 1.30 3.58 0.59
C LEU A 5 0.87 4.49 -0.56
N GLU A 6 1.72 5.45 -0.94
CA GLU A 6 1.40 6.34 -2.06
C GLU A 6 1.50 5.62 -3.42
N LYS A 7 2.24 4.52 -3.49
CA LYS A 7 2.48 3.78 -4.74
C LYS A 7 1.73 2.45 -4.82
N THR A 8 1.04 2.03 -3.76
CA THR A 8 0.14 0.86 -3.83
C THR A 8 -1.05 1.13 -4.75
N SER A 9 -1.21 0.29 -5.76
CA SER A 9 -2.39 0.26 -6.61
C SER A 9 -3.66 -0.03 -5.78
N GLY A 10 -4.75 0.66 -6.06
CA GLY A 10 -6.06 0.38 -5.46
C GLY A 10 -6.37 1.14 -4.15
N LEU A 11 -5.36 1.71 -3.47
CA LEU A 11 -5.59 2.61 -2.32
C LEU A 11 -5.93 4.05 -2.77
N LYS A 12 -5.49 4.46 -3.96
CA LYS A 12 -5.79 5.80 -4.50
C LYS A 12 -7.18 5.82 -5.15
N PRO A 13 -7.99 6.88 -4.90
CA PRO A 13 -9.30 7.02 -5.53
C PRO A 13 -9.12 7.17 -7.05
N LYS A 14 -9.94 6.44 -7.82
CA LYS A 14 -10.00 6.63 -9.28
C LYS A 14 -10.80 7.90 -9.59
N ARG A 15 -10.35 8.69 -10.56
CA ARG A 15 -11.13 9.84 -11.06
C ARG A 15 -12.51 9.36 -11.52
N GLY A 16 -13.56 9.96 -10.97
CA GLY A 16 -14.96 9.60 -11.28
C GLY A 16 -15.54 8.42 -10.47
N SER A 17 -14.81 7.83 -9.51
CA SER A 17 -15.37 6.74 -8.69
C SER A 17 -16.34 7.26 -7.62
N ARG A 18 -17.41 6.50 -7.35
CA ARG A 18 -18.33 6.76 -6.24
C ARG A 18 -17.60 6.58 -4.90
N VAL A 19 -18.15 7.12 -3.82
CA VAL A 19 -17.55 7.02 -2.48
C VAL A 19 -17.49 5.56 -2.00
N GLU A 20 -18.49 4.76 -2.35
CA GLU A 20 -18.60 3.34 -2.01
C GLU A 20 -17.54 2.46 -2.71
N ASP A 21 -17.08 2.88 -3.90
CA ASP A 21 -16.03 2.17 -4.62
C ASP A 21 -14.64 2.36 -4.00
N ARG A 22 -14.49 3.33 -3.09
CA ARG A 22 -13.20 3.67 -2.48
C ARG A 22 -12.87 2.67 -1.37
N VAL A 23 -11.66 2.13 -1.45
CA VAL A 23 -11.09 1.31 -0.39
C VAL A 23 -10.48 2.24 0.67
N LYS A 24 -10.85 2.04 1.94
CA LYS A 24 -10.29 2.76 3.08
C LYS A 24 -9.16 1.93 3.67
N LEU A 25 -8.02 2.57 3.95
CA LEU A 25 -6.93 1.94 4.70
C LEU A 25 -7.22 2.10 6.20
N THR A 26 -7.26 1.00 6.94
CA THR A 26 -7.56 0.98 8.39
C THR A 26 -6.28 0.88 9.21
N ASP A 27 -5.39 -0.03 8.82
CA ASP A 27 -4.12 -0.24 9.51
C ASP A 27 -3.02 -0.61 8.52
N ALA A 28 -1.79 -0.24 8.85
CA ALA A 28 -0.61 -0.61 8.10
C ALA A 28 0.55 -0.85 9.08
N SER A 29 1.11 -2.06 9.05
CA SER A 29 2.21 -2.47 9.93
C SER A 29 3.37 -3.06 9.14
N TRP A 30 4.59 -2.81 9.62
CA TRP A 30 5.79 -3.43 9.07
C TRP A 30 5.90 -4.89 9.52
N ILE A 31 6.26 -5.75 8.59
CA ILE A 31 6.70 -7.10 8.89
C ILE A 31 8.22 -7.08 8.77
N TRP A 32 8.91 -7.55 9.80
CA TRP A 32 10.36 -7.68 9.76
C TRP A 32 10.78 -8.55 8.58
N THR A 33 11.77 -8.05 7.83
CA THR A 33 12.42 -8.75 6.74
C THR A 33 13.91 -8.75 6.99
N GLU A 34 14.59 -9.77 6.48
CA GLU A 34 16.05 -9.88 6.57
C GLU A 34 16.70 -8.67 5.87
N PRO A 35 17.66 -7.96 6.50
CA PRO A 35 18.27 -6.73 5.94
C PRO A 35 18.85 -6.88 4.53
N HIS A 36 19.39 -8.05 4.20
CA HIS A 36 20.03 -8.32 2.90
C HIS A 36 19.04 -8.73 1.81
N SER A 37 17.77 -8.96 2.15
CA SER A 37 16.77 -9.46 1.19
C SER A 37 16.34 -8.43 0.14
N MET A 38 16.72 -7.15 0.31
CA MET A 38 16.26 -6.02 -0.51
C MET A 38 14.73 -5.99 -0.68
N ARG A 39 14.01 -6.52 0.30
CA ARG A 39 12.56 -6.66 0.28
C ARG A 39 11.98 -6.05 1.54
N LEU A 40 10.91 -5.30 1.38
CA LEU A 40 10.14 -4.73 2.48
C LEU A 40 8.74 -5.35 2.46
N LYS A 41 8.31 -5.91 3.59
CA LYS A 41 6.97 -6.48 3.73
C LYS A 41 6.10 -5.60 4.61
N VAL A 42 4.91 -5.30 4.14
CA VAL A 42 3.92 -4.48 4.85
C VAL A 42 2.61 -5.26 4.94
N LYS A 43 2.10 -5.45 6.15
CA LYS A 43 0.74 -5.92 6.36
C LYS A 43 -0.21 -4.73 6.24
N LEU A 44 -1.13 -4.80 5.29
CA LEU A 44 -2.16 -3.79 5.08
C LEU A 44 -3.50 -4.37 5.48
N THR A 45 -4.26 -3.60 6.24
CA THR A 45 -5.64 -3.90 6.59
C THR A 45 -6.52 -2.85 5.93
N VAL A 46 -7.39 -3.29 5.01
CA VAL A 46 -8.28 -2.41 4.26
C VAL A 46 -9.74 -2.74 4.55
N GLN A 47 -10.58 -1.73 4.40
CA GLN A 47 -12.02 -1.83 4.50
C GLN A 47 -12.69 -1.32 3.22
N LYS A 48 -13.68 -2.06 2.74
CA LYS A 48 -14.53 -1.63 1.61
C LYS A 48 -16.00 -1.93 1.92
N GLN A 49 -16.87 -1.01 1.52
CA GLN A 49 -18.31 -1.22 1.52
C GLN A 49 -18.69 -1.95 0.22
N VAL A 50 -19.39 -3.07 0.31
CA VAL A 50 -19.75 -3.88 -0.87
C VAL A 50 -21.19 -3.62 -1.28
N GLU A 51 -22.13 -3.81 -0.36
CA GLU A 51 -23.56 -3.64 -0.61
C GLU A 51 -24.23 -3.11 0.66
N SER A 52 -25.15 -2.15 0.51
CA SER A 52 -26.12 -1.66 1.51
C SER A 52 -25.75 -1.86 3.00
N GLY A 53 -24.69 -1.19 3.45
CA GLY A 53 -24.28 -1.15 4.86
C GLY A 53 -23.32 -2.26 5.31
N LEU A 54 -23.02 -3.25 4.47
CA LEU A 54 -22.03 -4.29 4.76
C LEU A 54 -20.59 -3.78 4.52
N ILE A 55 -19.78 -3.80 5.57
CA ILE A 55 -18.36 -3.43 5.53
C ILE A 55 -17.53 -4.72 5.63
N LEU A 56 -16.72 -4.98 4.60
CA LEU A 56 -15.74 -6.06 4.64
C LEU A 56 -14.36 -5.49 4.99
N GLN A 57 -13.68 -6.16 5.92
CA GLN A 57 -12.29 -5.88 6.28
C GLN A 57 -11.42 -7.06 5.87
N GLN A 58 -10.33 -6.78 5.16
CA GLN A 58 -9.38 -7.80 4.74
C GLN A 58 -7.95 -7.34 5.03
N SER A 59 -7.15 -8.27 5.56
CA SER A 59 -5.71 -8.06 5.74
C SER A 59 -4.93 -8.86 4.70
N PHE A 60 -3.93 -8.23 4.09
CA PHE A 60 -3.01 -8.88 3.16
C PHE A 60 -1.60 -8.32 3.31
N VAL A 61 -0.61 -9.05 2.78
CA VAL A 61 0.79 -8.65 2.83
C VAL A 61 1.23 -8.17 1.47
N CYS A 62 1.71 -6.92 1.41
CA CYS A 62 2.40 -6.38 0.25
C CYS A 62 3.91 -6.56 0.39
N GLU A 63 4.55 -6.96 -0.69
CA GLU A 63 6.00 -7.01 -0.79
C GLU A 63 6.50 -5.93 -1.76
N TYR A 64 7.46 -5.14 -1.30
CA TYR A 64 8.16 -4.16 -2.12
C TYR A 64 9.60 -4.61 -2.34
N ILE A 65 10.06 -4.46 -3.57
CA ILE A 65 11.45 -4.75 -3.95
C ILE A 65 12.21 -3.42 -4.01
N VAL A 66 13.28 -3.33 -3.23
CA VAL A 66 14.19 -2.19 -3.25
C VAL A 66 15.17 -2.39 -4.40
N ARG A 67 15.28 -1.39 -5.28
CA ARG A 67 16.26 -1.36 -6.36
C ARG A 67 17.22 -0.21 -6.12
N ASN A 68 18.51 -0.49 -6.20
CA ASN A 68 19.54 0.53 -6.12
C ASN A 68 19.51 1.39 -7.39
N GLN A 69 19.46 2.70 -7.21
CA GLN A 69 19.57 3.69 -8.29
C GLN A 69 20.42 4.85 -7.80
N GLN A 70 21.29 5.37 -8.68
CA GLN A 70 22.03 6.60 -8.41
C GLN A 70 21.10 7.80 -8.57
N CYS A 71 21.13 8.70 -7.59
CA CYS A 71 20.34 9.92 -7.65
C CYS A 71 20.91 10.88 -8.72
N PRO A 72 20.09 11.59 -9.51
CA PRO A 72 20.61 12.51 -10.53
C PRO A 72 21.42 13.67 -9.95
N GLY A 73 21.14 14.11 -8.72
CA GLY A 73 21.95 15.11 -8.02
C GLY A 73 23.31 14.60 -7.54
N CYS A 74 23.49 13.29 -7.47
CA CYS A 74 24.73 12.61 -7.06
C CYS A 74 25.61 12.29 -8.28
N LEU A 75 25.07 12.45 -9.49
CA LEU A 75 25.76 12.20 -10.76
C LEU A 75 26.47 13.47 -11.28
N ALA A 76 26.01 14.64 -10.85
CA ALA A 76 26.53 15.95 -11.23
C ALA A 76 27.72 16.39 -10.36
#